data_AF-A0A209ACK5-F1
#
_entry.id   AF-A0A209ACK5-F1
#
_cell.length_a   1.000
_cell.length_b   1.000
_cell.length_c   1.000
_cell.angle_alpha   90.00
_cell.angle_beta   90.00
_cell.angle_gamma   90.00
#
_symmetry.space_group_name_H-M   'P 1'
#
loop_
_entity.id
_entity.type
_entity.pdbx_description
1 polymer ?
#
loop_
_entity_poly.entity_id
_entity_poly.type
_entity_poly.pdbx_seq_one_letter_code
_entity_poly.pdbx_strand_id
1 'polypeptide(L)'
;MNTILNKKLIVLGSLLLAFNAQAYNVVGSVKAWSDMRQSGWKSADGFTDEQLGMPLYKASVIENYPWTDHFFIRTGWQGNFFLADKRSKTIKLVKAPNDKPADLTVVYQGEDTGKGCYFSIVDSQAGQNLSREYNEQVAPKILTTIADKCINKKQMAEIKAKESSDDRLLKQWVAKETLNGLCRKKGNC
;
A
#
# COMPACT_ATOMS: atom_id res chain seq x y z
N MET A 1 -52.84 0.31 23.25
CA MET A 1 -52.80 -0.18 21.85
C MET A 1 -51.79 0.67 21.11
N ASN A 2 -50.57 0.16 20.95
CA ASN A 2 -50.01 -0.36 19.68
C ASN A 2 -49.63 0.76 18.69
N THR A 3 -48.47 0.85 18.05
CA THR A 3 -47.13 0.22 18.15
C THR A 3 -46.25 1.06 17.21
N ILE A 4 -45.08 1.49 17.68
CA ILE A 4 -43.77 1.56 16.98
C ILE A 4 -43.77 1.90 15.47
N LEU A 5 -43.03 2.97 15.11
CA LEU A 5 -41.96 2.83 14.10
C LEU A 5 -40.77 3.75 14.43
N ASN A 6 -39.85 3.18 15.21
CA ASN A 6 -38.49 3.68 15.38
C ASN A 6 -37.79 3.70 14.01
N LYS A 7 -37.60 4.88 13.42
CA LYS A 7 -36.55 5.06 12.40
C LYS A 7 -35.20 5.08 13.14
N LYS A 8 -34.65 3.88 13.36
CA LYS A 8 -33.21 3.72 13.62
C LYS A 8 -32.47 4.24 12.39
N LEU A 9 -32.06 5.51 12.45
CA LEU A 9 -31.04 6.04 11.56
C LEU A 9 -29.72 5.37 11.98
N ILE A 10 -29.46 4.19 11.41
CA ILE A 10 -28.16 3.54 11.53
C ILE A 10 -27.21 4.37 10.66
N VAL A 11 -26.56 5.35 11.30
CA VAL A 11 -25.40 6.05 10.74
C VAL A 11 -24.23 5.07 10.77
N LEU A 12 -24.23 4.09 9.85
CA LEU A 12 -23.08 3.27 9.50
C LEU A 12 -22.67 3.68 8.09
N GLY A 13 -21.74 4.61 7.98
CA GLY A 13 -21.04 4.79 6.71
C GLY A 13 -20.63 6.20 6.40
N SER A 14 -19.69 6.74 7.16
CA SER A 14 -18.75 7.77 6.68
C SER A 14 -17.46 7.68 7.47
N LEU A 15 -16.71 6.59 7.30
CA LEU A 15 -15.26 6.64 7.51
C LEU A 15 -14.67 7.17 6.19
N LEU A 16 -14.91 8.44 5.89
CA LEU A 16 -14.12 9.18 4.88
C LEU A 16 -12.79 9.51 5.56
N LEU A 17 -11.94 8.48 5.65
CA LEU A 17 -10.59 8.65 6.14
C LEU A 17 -9.75 9.17 5.00
N ALA A 18 -9.40 10.45 5.06
CA ALA A 18 -8.34 11.00 4.23
C ALA A 18 -7.03 10.32 4.63
N PHE A 19 -6.63 9.30 3.88
CA PHE A 19 -5.33 8.67 4.07
C PHE A 19 -4.27 9.61 3.52
N ASN A 20 -3.45 10.16 4.41
CA ASN A 20 -2.29 10.94 4.01
C ASN A 20 -1.31 10.05 3.24
N ALA A 21 -0.70 10.61 2.20
CA ALA A 21 0.16 9.86 1.29
C ALA A 21 1.49 9.37 1.89
N GLN A 22 1.69 9.59 3.18
CA GLN A 22 2.85 9.18 3.97
C GLN A 22 2.56 7.90 4.77
N ALA A 23 1.43 7.23 4.51
CA ALA A 23 0.98 6.11 5.34
C ALA A 23 1.76 4.79 5.07
N TYR A 24 3.09 4.84 5.08
CA TYR A 24 3.95 3.68 4.90
C TYR A 24 5.24 3.80 5.73
N ASN A 25 5.79 2.65 6.13
CA ASN A 25 6.99 2.58 6.92
C ASN A 25 8.25 2.72 6.04
N VAL A 26 8.94 3.87 6.13
CA VAL A 26 10.26 4.08 5.53
C VAL A 26 11.34 3.48 6.42
N VAL A 27 12.07 2.51 5.88
CA VAL A 27 13.10 1.75 6.62
C VAL A 27 14.52 2.01 6.12
N GLY A 28 14.66 2.86 5.10
CA GLY A 28 15.96 3.23 4.56
C GLY A 28 15.86 4.03 3.27
N SER A 29 16.98 4.12 2.55
CA SER A 29 17.05 4.73 1.23
C SER A 29 17.98 3.95 0.30
N VAL A 30 17.66 3.99 -0.99
CA VAL A 30 18.58 3.58 -2.05
C VAL A 30 19.64 4.66 -2.19
N LYS A 31 20.92 4.27 -2.07
CA LYS A 31 22.03 5.21 -2.29
C LYS A 31 22.13 5.59 -3.76
N ALA A 32 22.25 4.60 -4.63
CA ALA A 32 22.25 4.75 -6.08
C ALA A 32 21.81 3.44 -6.78
N TRP A 33 21.33 3.56 -8.02
CA TRP A 33 21.04 2.39 -8.86
C TRP A 33 22.27 1.51 -9.11
N SER A 34 23.46 2.11 -9.25
CA SER A 34 24.73 1.39 -9.40
C SER A 34 24.97 0.38 -8.28
N ASP A 35 24.67 0.75 -7.03
CA ASP A 35 24.91 -0.08 -5.85
C ASP A 35 23.95 -1.27 -5.81
N MET A 36 22.69 -1.03 -6.22
CA MET A 36 21.71 -2.09 -6.39
C MET A 36 22.16 -3.08 -7.47
N ARG A 37 22.63 -2.60 -8.63
CA ARG A 37 23.15 -3.48 -9.68
C ARG A 37 24.37 -4.29 -9.26
N GLN A 38 25.32 -3.68 -8.56
CA GLN A 38 26.47 -4.39 -8.00
C GLN A 38 26.03 -5.49 -7.02
N SER A 39 24.91 -5.29 -6.33
CA SER A 39 24.27 -6.28 -5.47
C SER A 39 23.42 -7.32 -6.22
N GLY A 40 23.40 -7.27 -7.55
CA GLY A 40 22.71 -8.19 -8.45
C GLY A 40 21.28 -7.82 -8.80
N TRP A 41 20.84 -6.59 -8.52
CA TRP A 41 19.51 -6.12 -8.91
C TRP A 41 19.43 -5.76 -10.40
N LYS A 42 18.27 -5.99 -11.02
CA LYS A 42 18.00 -5.67 -12.43
C LYS A 42 16.60 -5.10 -12.65
N SER A 43 16.38 -4.43 -13.78
CA SER A 43 15.06 -3.95 -14.19
C SER A 43 14.23 -5.12 -14.74
N ALA A 44 13.02 -5.32 -14.24
CA ALA A 44 12.04 -6.25 -14.82
C ALA A 44 11.40 -5.70 -16.10
N ASP A 45 11.34 -4.37 -16.24
CA ASP A 45 10.70 -3.68 -17.37
C ASP A 45 11.68 -3.30 -18.49
N GLY A 46 12.96 -3.70 -18.36
CA GLY A 46 13.99 -3.42 -19.37
C GLY A 46 14.54 -1.99 -19.37
N PHE A 47 14.27 -1.20 -18.32
CA PHE A 47 14.86 0.14 -18.18
C PHE A 47 16.39 0.11 -18.18
N THR A 48 16.99 1.09 -18.85
CA THR A 48 18.44 1.30 -18.89
C THR A 48 18.98 1.91 -17.60
N ASP A 49 20.31 1.95 -17.47
CA ASP A 49 20.97 2.56 -16.32
C ASP A 49 20.69 4.07 -16.22
N GLU A 50 20.60 4.78 -17.35
CA GLU A 50 20.25 6.19 -17.40
C GLU A 50 18.81 6.43 -16.93
N GLN A 51 17.90 5.52 -17.31
CA GLN A 51 16.48 5.58 -16.94
C GLN A 51 16.23 5.28 -15.45
N LEU A 52 17.17 4.60 -14.77
CA LEU A 52 17.04 4.26 -13.34
C LEU A 52 17.98 5.05 -12.44
N GLY A 53 19.06 5.61 -12.96
CA GLY A 53 20.10 6.31 -12.19
C GLY A 53 19.55 7.46 -11.35
N MET A 54 18.98 8.48 -12.00
CA MET A 54 18.37 9.61 -11.31
C MET A 54 17.07 9.22 -10.60
N PRO A 55 16.16 8.45 -11.22
CA PRO A 55 14.91 8.07 -10.56
C PRO A 55 15.05 7.19 -9.34
N LEU A 56 16.21 6.58 -9.04
CA LEU A 56 16.42 5.81 -7.79
C LEU A 56 17.42 6.45 -6.84
N TYR A 57 18.04 7.57 -7.22
CA TYR A 57 19.00 8.25 -6.36
C TYR A 57 18.32 8.79 -5.11
N LYS A 58 18.77 8.34 -3.93
CA LYS A 58 18.19 8.67 -2.61
C LYS A 58 16.70 8.32 -2.45
N ALA A 59 16.19 7.40 -3.27
CA ALA A 59 14.81 6.96 -3.17
C ALA A 59 14.54 6.28 -1.81
N SER A 60 13.38 6.51 -1.22
CA SER A 60 12.96 5.86 0.02
C SER A 60 12.71 4.38 -0.19
N VAL A 61 13.19 3.55 0.75
CA VAL A 61 12.87 2.12 0.82
C VAL A 61 11.74 1.93 1.81
N ILE A 62 10.67 1.28 1.35
CA ILE A 62 9.36 1.24 2.00
C ILE A 62 8.98 -0.21 2.27
N GLU A 63 8.48 -0.48 3.49
CA GLU A 63 7.99 -1.80 3.93
C GLU A 63 9.01 -2.96 3.70
N ASN A 64 10.31 -2.66 3.74
CA ASN A 64 11.36 -3.68 3.58
C ASN A 64 11.65 -4.36 4.92
N TYR A 65 10.93 -5.44 5.20
CA TYR A 65 11.16 -6.25 6.39
C TYR A 65 12.05 -7.47 6.09
N PRO A 66 12.81 -8.01 7.06
CA PRO A 66 13.68 -9.18 6.82
C PRO A 66 12.93 -10.42 6.32
N TRP A 67 11.65 -10.57 6.69
CA TRP A 67 10.83 -11.73 6.36
C TRP A 67 10.04 -11.61 5.06
N THR A 68 9.90 -10.41 4.48
CA THR A 68 9.12 -10.26 3.25
C THR A 68 9.93 -10.67 2.03
N ASP A 69 9.24 -11.12 0.98
CA ASP A 69 9.87 -11.34 -0.32
C ASP A 69 9.90 -10.08 -1.17
N HIS A 70 8.98 -9.15 -0.91
CA HIS A 70 8.89 -7.88 -1.61
C HIS A 70 9.16 -6.69 -0.69
N PHE A 71 9.49 -5.57 -1.32
CA PHE A 71 9.47 -4.23 -0.73
C PHE A 71 9.24 -3.20 -1.82
N PHE A 72 9.13 -1.93 -1.43
CA PHE A 72 8.82 -0.84 -2.36
C PHE A 72 9.89 0.24 -2.32
N ILE A 73 10.06 0.93 -3.44
CA ILE A 73 11.00 2.04 -3.58
C ILE A 73 10.25 3.23 -4.15
N ARG A 74 10.42 4.42 -3.55
CA ARG A 74 9.75 5.64 -4.02
C ARG A 74 10.69 6.83 -4.02
N THR A 75 10.61 7.64 -5.07
CA THR A 75 11.47 8.82 -5.23
C THR A 75 10.69 10.08 -4.92
N GLY A 76 10.78 10.53 -3.66
CA GLY A 76 9.95 11.63 -3.18
C GLY A 76 8.45 11.30 -3.28
N TRP A 77 7.59 12.27 -3.00
CA TRP A 77 6.16 12.00 -2.99
C TRP A 77 5.58 11.82 -4.41
N GLN A 78 5.96 12.65 -5.38
CA GLN A 78 5.38 12.60 -6.73
C GLN A 78 6.13 11.69 -7.71
N GLY A 79 7.29 11.16 -7.32
CA GLY A 79 8.13 10.41 -8.23
C GLY A 79 7.71 8.95 -8.36
N ASN A 80 8.52 8.23 -9.13
CA ASN A 80 8.27 6.84 -9.48
C ASN A 80 8.13 5.95 -8.24
N PHE A 81 7.21 5.00 -8.34
CA PHE A 81 6.94 3.99 -7.32
C PHE A 81 7.29 2.62 -7.92
N PHE A 82 8.21 1.91 -7.29
CA PHE A 82 8.70 0.61 -7.77
C PHE A 82 8.37 -0.49 -6.77
N LEU A 83 8.00 -1.65 -7.31
CA LEU A 83 7.98 -2.93 -6.60
C LEU A 83 9.35 -3.59 -6.75
N ALA A 84 9.94 -4.03 -5.66
CA ALA A 84 11.17 -4.80 -5.63
C ALA A 84 10.91 -6.23 -5.15
N ASP A 85 11.34 -7.23 -5.92
CA ASP A 85 11.31 -8.65 -5.58
C ASP A 85 12.72 -9.12 -5.18
N LYS A 86 12.88 -9.52 -3.92
CA LYS A 86 14.16 -9.95 -3.35
C LYS A 86 14.63 -11.30 -3.90
N ARG A 87 13.72 -12.18 -4.31
CA ARG A 87 14.07 -13.52 -4.81
C ARG A 87 14.66 -13.43 -6.20
N SER A 88 13.98 -12.71 -7.09
CA SER A 88 14.48 -12.51 -8.47
C SER A 88 15.49 -11.37 -8.59
N LYS A 89 15.65 -10.57 -7.51
CA LYS A 89 16.41 -9.31 -7.48
C LYS A 89 15.99 -8.39 -8.62
N THR A 90 14.69 -8.20 -8.78
CA THR A 90 14.14 -7.34 -9.84
C THR A 90 13.40 -6.15 -9.26
N ILE A 91 13.46 -5.01 -9.95
CA ILE A 91 12.57 -3.89 -9.71
C ILE A 91 11.64 -3.68 -10.90
N LYS A 92 10.39 -3.32 -10.61
CA LYS A 92 9.35 -3.07 -11.60
C LYS A 92 8.63 -1.77 -11.29
N LEU A 93 8.38 -0.93 -12.29
CA LEU A 93 7.59 0.28 -12.12
C LEU A 93 6.13 -0.10 -11.86
N VAL A 94 5.57 0.45 -10.78
CA VAL A 94 4.13 0.36 -10.49
C VAL A 94 3.45 1.51 -11.22
N LYS A 95 2.58 1.17 -12.17
CA LYS A 95 1.81 2.18 -12.91
C LYS A 95 0.71 2.73 -12.02
N ALA A 96 0.70 4.04 -11.85
CA ALA A 96 -0.36 4.73 -11.14
C ALA A 96 -1.59 4.90 -12.06
N PRO A 97 -2.81 4.78 -11.51
CA PRO A 97 -4.01 5.24 -12.22
C PRO A 97 -3.89 6.72 -12.56
N ASN A 98 -4.32 7.10 -13.77
CA ASN A 98 -4.33 8.48 -14.25
C ASN A 98 -2.96 9.20 -14.16
N ASP A 99 -1.86 8.45 -14.20
CA ASP A 99 -0.49 8.96 -14.10
C ASP A 99 -0.24 9.82 -12.84
N LYS A 100 -0.86 9.43 -11.70
CA LYS A 100 -0.64 10.08 -10.39
C LYS A 100 0.10 9.18 -9.39
N PRO A 101 1.44 9.04 -9.47
CA PRO A 101 2.22 8.25 -8.52
C PRO A 101 2.06 8.71 -7.06
N ALA A 102 1.79 10.00 -6.87
CA ALA A 102 1.43 10.63 -5.61
C ALA A 102 0.34 9.86 -4.83
N ASP A 103 -0.63 9.31 -5.56
CA ASP A 103 -1.80 8.63 -4.99
C ASP A 103 -1.49 7.19 -4.58
N LEU A 104 -0.38 6.61 -5.05
CA LEU A 104 0.01 5.25 -4.69
C LEU A 104 0.50 5.18 -3.23
N THR A 105 -0.04 4.19 -2.52
CA THR A 105 0.45 3.73 -1.22
C THR A 105 0.42 2.20 -1.16
N VAL A 106 0.96 1.63 -0.09
CA VAL A 106 1.04 0.19 0.10
C VAL A 106 0.66 -0.21 1.53
N VAL A 107 -0.06 -1.32 1.65
CA VAL A 107 -0.41 -1.95 2.92
C VAL A 107 0.08 -3.39 2.94
N TYR A 108 0.88 -3.75 3.94
CA TYR A 108 1.20 -5.14 4.24
C TYR A 108 0.12 -5.79 5.11
N GLN A 109 -0.41 -6.92 4.66
CA GLN A 109 -1.32 -7.80 5.41
C GLN A 109 -0.62 -9.12 5.70
N GLY A 110 0.10 -9.14 6.84
CA GLY A 110 0.93 -10.27 7.24
C GLY A 110 0.25 -11.32 8.15
N GLU A 111 -0.95 -11.03 8.65
CA GLU A 111 -1.78 -11.98 9.40
C GLU A 111 -2.65 -12.78 8.43
N ASP A 112 -2.50 -14.11 8.43
CA ASP A 112 -3.35 -14.97 7.59
C ASP A 112 -4.75 -15.08 8.20
N THR A 113 -5.71 -14.45 7.54
CA THR A 113 -7.14 -14.51 7.88
C THR A 113 -7.89 -15.53 7.00
N GLY A 114 -7.17 -16.53 6.49
CA GLY A 114 -7.69 -17.53 5.55
C GLY A 114 -7.60 -17.10 4.08
N LYS A 115 -6.78 -16.10 3.77
CA LYS A 115 -6.57 -15.51 2.42
C LYS A 115 -5.11 -15.46 2.02
N GLY A 116 -4.21 -16.01 2.85
CA GLY A 116 -2.78 -15.80 2.71
C GLY A 116 -2.39 -14.37 3.04
N CYS A 117 -1.11 -14.10 2.89
CA CYS A 117 -0.51 -12.83 3.25
C CYS A 117 -0.01 -12.12 2.01
N TYR A 118 -0.11 -10.80 1.99
CA TYR A 118 0.12 -10.03 0.78
C TYR A 118 0.38 -8.57 1.07
N PHE A 119 0.99 -7.91 0.10
CA PHE A 119 0.94 -6.46 -0.02
C PHE A 119 -0.27 -6.06 -0.87
N SER A 120 -0.95 -4.99 -0.49
CA SER A 120 -1.96 -4.33 -1.32
C SER A 120 -1.41 -3.00 -1.81
N ILE A 121 -1.37 -2.82 -3.13
CA ILE A 121 -1.10 -1.51 -3.74
C ILE A 121 -2.43 -0.78 -3.80
N VAL A 122 -2.49 0.40 -3.19
CA VAL A 122 -3.71 1.17 -3.01
C VAL A 122 -3.55 2.52 -3.68
N ASP A 123 -4.53 2.89 -4.48
CA ASP A 123 -4.78 4.27 -4.88
C ASP A 123 -5.50 4.96 -3.73
N SER A 124 -4.75 5.76 -2.96
CA SER A 124 -5.25 6.52 -1.82
C SER A 124 -6.00 7.78 -2.22
N GLN A 125 -5.95 8.17 -3.50
CA GLN A 125 -6.49 9.44 -4.01
C GLN A 125 -5.91 10.67 -3.29
N ALA A 126 -4.73 10.57 -2.67
CA ALA A 126 -4.20 11.61 -1.79
C ALA A 126 -3.99 12.97 -2.49
N GLY A 127 -3.45 13.00 -3.71
CA GLY A 127 -3.30 14.22 -4.50
C GLY A 127 -4.64 14.84 -4.92
N GLN A 128 -5.71 14.05 -5.00
CA GLN A 128 -7.07 14.54 -5.24
C GLN A 128 -7.71 15.08 -3.95
N ASN A 129 -7.49 14.41 -2.83
CA ASN A 129 -8.02 14.84 -1.52
C ASN A 129 -7.33 16.11 -1.00
N LEU A 130 -6.08 16.38 -1.40
CA LEU A 130 -5.40 17.65 -1.11
C LEU A 130 -5.92 18.84 -1.92
N SER A 131 -6.60 18.60 -3.06
CA SER A 131 -7.06 19.64 -3.99
C SER A 131 -8.57 19.89 -3.96
N ARG A 132 -9.33 19.13 -3.17
CA ARG A 132 -10.80 19.28 -3.04
C ARG A 132 -11.20 19.83 -1.68
N GLU A 133 -12.27 20.62 -1.68
CA GLU A 133 -13.04 20.94 -0.49
C GLU A 133 -13.58 19.61 0.11
N TYR A 134 -13.59 19.50 1.44
CA TYR A 134 -13.77 18.27 2.25
C TYR A 134 -14.96 17.36 1.87
N ASN A 135 -15.93 17.86 1.09
CA ASN A 135 -17.21 17.23 0.82
C ASN A 135 -17.23 16.23 -0.37
N GLU A 136 -16.14 16.09 -1.12
CA GLU A 136 -16.05 15.17 -2.28
C GLU A 136 -14.84 14.22 -2.22
N GLN A 137 -14.48 13.77 -1.01
CA GLN A 137 -13.40 12.80 -0.81
C GLN A 137 -13.74 11.49 -1.53
N VAL A 138 -12.85 11.07 -2.42
CA VAL A 138 -13.00 9.81 -3.14
C VAL A 138 -12.42 8.69 -2.30
N ALA A 139 -13.21 7.62 -2.14
CA ALA A 139 -12.77 6.44 -1.41
C ALA A 139 -11.52 5.83 -2.07
N PRO A 140 -10.54 5.34 -1.29
CA PRO A 140 -9.39 4.64 -1.84
C PRO A 140 -9.81 3.40 -2.61
N LYS A 141 -8.90 2.93 -3.47
CA LYS A 141 -9.12 1.74 -4.29
C LYS A 141 -7.93 0.80 -4.21
N ILE A 142 -8.18 -0.47 -3.90
CA ILE A 142 -7.17 -1.51 -4.03
C ILE A 142 -6.95 -1.77 -5.53
N LEU A 143 -5.74 -1.55 -6.02
CA LEU A 143 -5.37 -1.75 -7.42
C LEU A 143 -4.98 -3.19 -7.69
N THR A 144 -4.13 -3.74 -6.84
CA THR A 144 -3.68 -5.14 -6.93
C THR A 144 -3.16 -5.61 -5.59
N THR A 145 -3.13 -6.93 -5.41
CA THR A 145 -2.42 -7.58 -4.31
C THR A 145 -1.21 -8.35 -4.83
N ILE A 146 -0.19 -8.49 -3.99
CA ILE A 146 1.04 -9.23 -4.27
C ILE A 146 1.23 -10.21 -3.12
N ALA A 147 1.16 -11.51 -3.43
CA ALA A 147 1.35 -12.56 -2.44
C ALA A 147 2.74 -12.43 -1.78
N ASP A 148 2.78 -12.60 -0.47
CA ASP A 148 4.00 -12.54 0.34
C ASP A 148 3.89 -13.51 1.53
N LYS A 149 4.92 -13.55 2.36
CA LYS A 149 4.98 -14.42 3.53
C LYS A 149 4.05 -13.97 4.62
N CYS A 150 3.48 -14.94 5.33
CA CYS A 150 2.78 -14.70 6.58
C CYS A 150 3.77 -14.57 7.74
N ILE A 151 3.36 -13.83 8.76
CA ILE A 151 4.19 -13.53 9.91
C ILE A 151 3.54 -13.94 11.22
N ASN A 152 4.37 -14.15 12.23
CA ASN A 152 3.90 -14.49 13.57
C ASN A 152 3.51 -13.24 14.36
N LYS A 153 2.91 -13.46 15.54
CA LYS A 153 2.44 -12.39 16.43
C LYS A 153 3.55 -11.41 16.84
N LYS A 154 4.78 -11.89 17.04
CA LYS A 154 5.91 -11.04 17.43
C LYS A 154 6.27 -10.07 16.31
N GLN A 155 6.47 -10.58 15.10
CA GLN A 155 6.74 -9.78 13.91
C GLN A 155 5.61 -8.76 13.67
N MET A 156 4.37 -9.16 13.89
CA MET A 156 3.24 -8.26 13.72
C MET A 156 3.22 -7.14 14.78
N ALA A 157 3.58 -7.44 16.02
CA ALA A 157 3.75 -6.43 17.06
C ALA A 157 4.89 -5.44 16.72
N GLU A 158 5.99 -5.92 16.14
CA GLU A 158 7.10 -5.07 15.68
C GLU A 158 6.67 -4.08 14.58
N ILE A 159 5.78 -4.50 13.67
CA ILE A 159 5.20 -3.63 12.66
C ILE A 159 4.26 -2.61 13.33
N LYS A 160 3.28 -3.09 14.11
CA LYS A 160 2.29 -2.23 14.79
C LYS A 160 2.92 -1.19 15.72
N ALA A 161 4.07 -1.49 16.32
CA ALA A 161 4.80 -0.54 17.18
C ALA A 161 5.41 0.65 16.43
N LYS A 162 5.58 0.54 15.10
CA LYS A 162 6.16 1.60 14.24
C LYS A 162 5.11 2.29 13.37
N GLU A 163 3.86 1.81 13.39
CA GLU A 163 2.77 2.35 12.58
C GLU A 163 2.25 3.68 13.11
N SER A 164 1.98 4.61 12.19
CA SER A 164 1.22 5.82 12.50
C SER A 164 -0.27 5.51 12.70
N SER A 165 -1.03 6.47 13.24
CA SER A 165 -2.50 6.36 13.31
C SER A 165 -3.14 6.18 11.94
N ASP A 166 -2.62 6.88 10.93
CA ASP A 166 -3.18 6.94 9.59
C ASP A 166 -2.91 5.63 8.85
N ASP A 167 -1.70 5.05 9.02
CA ASP A 167 -1.35 3.72 8.53
C ASP A 167 -2.29 2.68 9.10
N ARG A 168 -2.50 2.70 10.42
CA ARG A 168 -3.37 1.73 11.09
C ARG A 168 -4.79 1.77 10.55
N LEU A 169 -5.32 2.97 10.36
CA LEU A 169 -6.65 3.18 9.81
C LEU A 169 -6.75 2.69 8.35
N LEU A 170 -5.70 2.94 7.54
CA LEU A 170 -5.64 2.47 6.16
C LEU A 170 -5.61 0.94 6.12
N LYS A 171 -4.78 0.32 6.94
CA LYS A 171 -4.67 -1.14 7.03
C LYS A 171 -6.01 -1.78 7.41
N GLN A 172 -6.73 -1.21 8.37
CA GLN A 172 -8.07 -1.67 8.75
C GLN A 172 -9.07 -1.53 7.59
N TRP A 173 -9.05 -0.42 6.86
CA TRP A 173 -9.90 -0.22 5.69
C TRP A 173 -9.61 -1.24 4.58
N VAL A 174 -8.33 -1.46 4.23
CA VAL A 174 -7.93 -2.43 3.20
C VAL A 174 -8.37 -3.83 3.61
N ALA A 175 -8.19 -4.22 4.88
CA ALA A 175 -8.63 -5.53 5.37
C ALA A 175 -10.14 -5.73 5.19
N LYS A 176 -10.94 -4.71 5.54
CA LYS A 176 -12.39 -4.73 5.35
C LYS A 176 -12.79 -4.82 3.87
N GLU A 177 -12.15 -4.03 3.01
CA GLU A 177 -12.53 -3.98 1.60
C GLU A 177 -12.15 -5.27 0.85
N THR A 178 -11.02 -5.89 1.17
CA THR A 178 -10.67 -7.19 0.61
C THR A 178 -11.69 -8.27 1.02
N LEU A 179 -12.13 -8.26 2.29
CA LEU A 179 -13.18 -9.17 2.77
C LEU A 179 -14.50 -8.93 2.02
N ASN A 180 -14.95 -7.69 1.90
CA ASN A 180 -16.17 -7.33 1.16
C ASN A 180 -16.12 -7.78 -0.29
N GLY A 181 -15.00 -7.56 -0.98
CA GLY A 181 -14.82 -7.97 -2.37
C GLY A 181 -14.94 -9.48 -2.56
N LEU A 182 -14.50 -10.26 -1.57
CA LEU A 182 -14.64 -11.71 -1.58
C LEU A 182 -16.06 -12.17 -1.27
N CYS A 183 -16.74 -11.55 -0.29
CA CYS A 183 -18.15 -11.79 0.01
C CYS A 183 -19.01 -11.63 -1.26
N ARG A 184 -18.82 -10.53 -1.99
CA ARG A 184 -19.53 -10.27 -3.26
C ARG A 184 -19.26 -11.32 -4.35
N LYS A 185 -18.04 -11.85 -4.41
CA LYS A 185 -17.64 -12.84 -5.44
C LYS A 185 -18.00 -14.28 -5.09
N LYS A 186 -18.04 -14.64 -3.81
CA LYS A 186 -18.12 -16.05 -3.36
C LYS A 186 -19.28 -16.38 -2.40
N GLY A 187 -20.03 -15.38 -1.92
CA GLY A 187 -21.18 -15.60 -1.03
C GLY A 187 -20.86 -16.09 0.39
N ASN A 188 -19.60 -16.39 0.72
CA ASN A 188 -19.16 -16.72 2.08
C ASN A 188 -18.83 -15.42 2.83
N CYS A 189 -19.81 -14.95 3.61
CA CYS A 189 -19.68 -13.86 4.58
C CYS A 189 -19.57 -14.44 5.98
#